data_AF-A0A5K3FFD8-F1
#
_entry.id   AF-A0A5K3FFD8-F1
#
_cell.length_a   1.000
_cell.length_b   1.000
_cell.length_c   1.000
_cell.angle_alpha   90.00
_cell.angle_beta   90.00
_cell.angle_gamma   90.00
#
_symmetry.space_group_name_H-M   'P 1'
#
loop_
_entity.id
_entity.type
_entity.pdbx_description
1 polymer ?
#
loop_
_entity_poly.entity_id
_entity_poly.type
_entity_poly.pdbx_seq_one_letter_code
_entity_poly.pdbx_strand_id
1 'polypeptide(L)' 'MNLLIDEIRPVKEFPIRGCKECAFSNGGHLFAAVQGNNIQLYSTTSFLCVNSLKAHNGKIRCLLWSADDNKLISCGM' A
#
# COMPACT_ATOMS: atom_id res chain seq x y z
N MET A 1 -22.95 -10.53 2.92
CA MET A 1 -22.21 -10.68 1.65
C MET A 1 -21.60 -12.06 1.66
N ASN A 2 -22.02 -12.95 0.76
CA ASN A 2 -21.46 -14.30 0.67
C ASN A 2 -20.51 -14.30 -0.53
N LEU A 3 -19.22 -14.49 -0.27
CA LEU A 3 -18.19 -14.63 -1.29
C LEU A 3 -17.71 -16.09 -1.25
N LEU A 4 -17.84 -16.79 -2.37
CA LEU A 4 -17.30 -18.13 -2.52
C LEU A 4 -15.80 -18.01 -2.84
N ILE A 5 -14.98 -18.89 -2.25
CA ILE A 5 -13.52 -18.86 -2.39
C ILE A 5 -13.10 -18.95 -3.88
N ASP A 6 -13.85 -19.71 -4.67
CA ASP A 6 -13.56 -19.98 -6.09
C ASP A 6 -13.89 -18.79 -7.02
N GLU A 7 -14.58 -17.77 -6.52
CA GLU A 7 -14.91 -16.56 -7.29
C GLU A 7 -13.89 -15.43 -7.11
N ILE A 8 -12.92 -15.59 -6.19
CA ILE A 8 -11.86 -14.59 -5.99
C ILE A 8 -10.88 -14.69 -7.15
N ARG A 9 -10.78 -13.61 -7.93
CA ARG A 9 -9.85 -13.51 -9.05
C ARG A 9 -8.88 -12.33 -8.87
N PRO A 10 -7.60 -12.49 -9.20
CA PRO A 10 -6.67 -11.37 -9.21
C PRO A 10 -7.07 -10.40 -10.31
N VAL A 11 -7.28 -9.13 -9.95
CA VAL A 11 -7.55 -8.05 -10.90
C VAL A 11 -6.24 -7.47 -11.43
N LYS A 12 -5.22 -7.37 -10.58
CA LYS A 12 -3.93 -6.78 -10.92
C LYS A 12 -2.83 -7.33 -10.02
N GLU A 13 -1.66 -7.57 -10.61
CA GLU A 13 -0.42 -7.86 -9.88
C GLU A 13 0.50 -6.64 -9.89
N PHE A 14 1.12 -6.37 -8.75
CA PHE A 14 2.07 -5.28 -8.57
C PHE A 14 3.45 -5.86 -8.25
N PRO A 15 4.50 -5.58 -9.05
CA PRO A 15 5.81 -6.22 -8.92
C PRO A 15 6.66 -5.62 -7.77
N ILE A 16 6.12 -5.54 -6.56
CA ILE A 16 6.78 -4.98 -5.38
C ILE A 16 7.53 -6.09 -4.65
N ARG A 17 8.78 -6.31 -5.05
CA ARG A 17 9.60 -7.38 -4.49
C ARG A 17 9.82 -7.19 -2.99
N GLY A 18 9.56 -8.25 -2.23
CA GLY A 18 9.81 -8.27 -0.79
C GLY A 18 8.91 -7.34 0.02
N CYS A 19 7.74 -6.96 -0.49
CA CYS A 19 6.76 -6.19 0.26
C CYS A 19 6.36 -6.93 1.54
N LYS A 20 6.54 -6.28 2.69
CA LYS A 20 6.21 -6.82 4.01
C LYS A 20 5.03 -6.13 4.68
N GLU A 21 4.62 -4.98 4.17
CA GLU A 21 3.54 -4.18 4.71
C GLU A 21 2.90 -3.37 3.58
N CYS A 22 1.57 -3.31 3.59
CA CYS A 22 0.79 -2.45 2.72
C CYS A 22 -0.50 -2.01 3.40
N ALA A 23 -0.96 -0.79 3.09
CA ALA A 23 -2.19 -0.25 3.63
C ALA A 23 -2.97 0.49 2.55
N PHE A 24 -4.25 0.21 2.45
CA PHE A 24 -5.17 0.97 1.60
C PHE A 24 -5.60 2.24 2.33
N SER A 25 -5.76 3.33 1.57
CA SER A 25 -6.50 4.52 2.00
C SER A 25 -7.94 4.15 2.35
N ASN A 26 -8.58 4.92 3.22
CA ASN A 26 -9.94 4.68 3.68
C ASN A 26 -10.94 4.78 2.53
N GLY A 27 -10.78 5.76 1.64
CA GLY A 27 -11.57 5.89 0.42
C GLY A 27 -11.18 4.90 -0.69
N GLY A 28 -10.13 4.11 -0.48
CA GLY A 28 -9.70 3.06 -1.41
C GLY A 28 -9.11 3.56 -2.73
N HIS A 29 -8.87 4.86 -2.90
CA HIS A 29 -8.35 5.47 -4.13
C HIS A 29 -6.83 5.32 -4.28
N LEU A 30 -6.14 5.08 -3.16
CA LEU A 30 -4.71 4.80 -3.07
C LEU A 30 -4.43 3.58 -2.20
N PHE A 31 -3.29 2.94 -2.43
CA PHE A 31 -2.65 2.07 -1.45
C PHE A 31 -1.15 2.35 -1.36
N ALA A 32 -0.62 2.21 -0.16
CA ALA A 32 0.79 2.30 0.16
C ALA A 32 1.37 0.90 0.30
N ALA A 33 2.58 0.67 -0.20
CA ALA A 33 3.26 -0.60 -0.10
C ALA A 33 4.76 -0.40 0.15
N VAL A 34 5.32 -1.14 1.11
CA VAL A 34 6.73 -1.04 1.48
C VAL A 34 7.60 -1.73 0.44
N GLN A 35 8.68 -1.05 0.03
CA GLN A 35 9.74 -1.62 -0.77
C GLN A 35 11.10 -1.29 -0.14
N GLY A 36 11.65 -2.24 0.62
CA GLY A 36 12.84 -2.02 1.43
C GLY A 36 12.55 -1.05 2.58
N ASN A 37 13.18 0.12 2.54
CA ASN A 37 12.99 1.24 3.48
C ASN A 37 12.22 2.43 2.85
N ASN A 38 11.69 2.24 1.64
CA ASN A 38 10.85 3.19 0.94
C ASN A 38 9.39 2.73 0.96
N ILE A 39 8.48 3.65 0.62
CA ILE A 39 7.06 3.38 0.45
C ILE A 39 6.66 3.80 -0.96
N GLN A 40 6.08 2.88 -1.72
CA GLN A 40 5.43 3.21 -2.99
C GLN A 40 3.95 3.47 -2.78
N LEU A 41 3.44 4.54 -3.38
CA LEU A 41 2.04 4.87 -3.45
C LEU A 41 1.51 4.52 -4.84
N TYR A 42 0.42 3.77 -4.88
CA TYR A 42 -0.24 3.37 -6.12
C TYR A 42 -1.68 3.84 -6.13
N SER A 43 -2.14 4.28 -7.31
CA SER A 43 -3.56 4.47 -7.57
C SER A 43 -4.24 3.14 -7.80
N THR A 44 -5.37 2.92 -7.14
CA THR A 44 -6.21 1.73 -7.34
C THR A 44 -7.09 1.82 -8.59
N THR A 45 -7.24 3.01 -9.17
CA THR A 45 -8.03 3.24 -10.37
C THR A 45 -7.19 3.11 -11.64
N SER A 46 -5.99 3.70 -11.66
CA SER A 46 -5.09 3.62 -12.82
C SER A 46 -4.05 2.51 -12.73
N PHE A 47 -3.86 1.93 -11.54
CA PHE A 47 -2.82 0.93 -11.24
C PHE A 47 -1.38 1.44 -11.44
N LEU A 48 -1.19 2.75 -11.49
CA LEU A 48 0.12 3.38 -11.64
C LEU A 48 0.72 3.74 -10.29
N CYS A 49 2.05 3.64 -10.18
CA CYS A 49 2.79 4.20 -9.06
C CYS A 49 2.73 5.73 -9.18
N VAL A 50 2.03 6.38 -8.26
CA VAL A 50 1.85 7.83 -8.25
C VAL A 50 2.98 8.54 -7.51
N ASN A 51 3.63 7.85 -6.56
CA ASN A 51 4.74 8.42 -5.80
C ASN A 51 5.62 7.36 -5.15
N SER A 52 6.87 7.72 -4.85
CA SER A 52 7.81 6.90 -4.08
C SER A 52 8.43 7.76 -2.97
N LEU A 53 8.20 7.36 -1.73
CA LEU A 53 8.59 8.09 -0.53
C LEU A 53 9.81 7.42 0.10
N LYS A 54 10.89 8.18 0.27
CA LYS A 54 11.99 7.79 1.16
C LYS A 54 11.55 8.00 2.60
N ALA A 55 11.17 6.92 3.27
CA ALA A 55 10.46 7.02 4.54
C ALA A 55 11.35 6.76 5.77
N HIS A 56 12.20 5.72 5.74
CA HIS A 56 13.02 5.32 6.88
C HIS A 56 14.45 4.94 6.45
N ASN A 57 15.39 4.91 7.39
CA ASN A 57 16.74 4.40 7.14
C ASN A 57 16.85 2.89 7.39
N GLY A 58 15.88 2.27 8.07
CA GLY A 58 15.78 0.83 8.23
C GLY A 58 14.38 0.30 7.92
N LYS A 59 13.97 -0.73 8.65
CA LYS A 59 12.78 -1.52 8.30
C LYS A 59 11.51 -0.79 8.71
N ILE A 60 10.64 -0.57 7.73
CA ILE A 60 9.26 -0.13 7.97
C ILE A 60 8.47 -1.33 8.51
N ARG A 61 7.74 -1.09 9.59
CA ARG A 61 6.99 -2.12 10.33
C ARG A 61 5.48 -1.93 10.30
N CYS A 62 5.02 -0.70 10.02
CA CYS A 62 3.60 -0.41 9.95
C CYS A 62 3.35 0.81 9.04
N LEU A 63 2.20 0.80 8.38
CA LEU A 63 1.64 1.90 7.60
C LEU A 63 0.20 2.16 8.03
N LEU A 64 -0.16 3.43 8.25
CA LEU A 64 -1.51 3.85 8.59
C LEU A 64 -1.88 5.12 7.84
N TRP A 65 -3.06 5.14 7.23
CA TRP A 65 -3.63 6.35 6.65
C TRP A 65 -4.37 7.14 7.73
N SER A 66 -4.27 8.47 7.68
CA SER A 66 -5.16 9.32 8.48
C SER A 66 -6.61 9.13 8.04
N ALA A 67 -7.56 9.40 8.94
CA ALA A 67 -8.98 9.19 8.66
C ALA A 67 -9.51 10.00 7.45
N ASP A 68 -8.84 11.09 7.10
CA ASP A 68 -9.13 11.95 5.95
C ASP A 68 -8.29 11.62 4.70
N ASP A 69 -7.48 10.56 4.74
CA ASP A 69 -6.54 10.11 3.69
C ASP A 69 -5.45 11.11 3.27
N ASN A 70 -5.36 12.29 3.90
CA ASN A 70 -4.38 13.32 3.54
C ASN A 70 -2.97 13.02 4.04
N LYS A 71 -2.80 12.08 4.97
CA LYS A 71 -1.51 11.72 5.54
C LYS A 71 -1.33 10.21 5.54
N LEU A 72 -0.12 9.79 5.19
CA LEU A 72 0.36 8.45 5.44
C LEU A 72 1.37 8.50 6.59
N ILE A 73 1.08 7.74 7.63
CA ILE A 73 1.92 7.56 8.81
C ILE A 73 2.66 6.24 8.64
N SER A 74 3.97 6.25 8.92
CA SER A 74 4.80 5.06 8.88
C SER A 74 5.68 4.99 10.12
N CYS A 75 5.91 3.79 10.64
CA CYS A 75 6.84 3.59 11.75
C CYS A 75 7.78 2.41 11.47
N GLY A 76 8.98 2.49 12.05
CA GLY A 76 10.09 1.61 11.74
C GLY A 76 11.34 2.02 12.51
N MET A 77 12.42 1.28 12.28
CA MET A 77 13.77 1.62 12.77
C MET A 77 14.57 2.28 11.66
#